data_AF-A0A935FH83-F1
#
_entry.id   AF-A0A935FH83-F1
#
_cell.length_a   1.000
_cell.length_b   1.000
_cell.length_c   1.000
_cell.angle_alpha   90.00
_cell.angle_beta   90.00
_cell.angle_gamma   90.00
#
_symmetry.space_group_name_H-M   'P 1'
#
loop_
_entity.id
_entity.type
_entity.pdbx_description
1 polymer ?
#
loop_
_entity_poly.entity_id
_entity_poly.type
_entity_poly.pdbx_seq_one_letter_code
_entity_poly.pdbx_strand_id
1 'polypeptide(L)'
;MDQLESHSSPVGHLAVVGAGPGAHDLITVRGRRLLRAAQLLLHPVDCGAALLGEAPALTERWCDEGQPELLQRALAAAQGGRRVVWLLAGEAIDGGRLPALRAACAATSLRLTVVPGVGVAALGSGGPLEGRRILVTRARHQAAETCALLEDRGALALTMPTLAVVPPPDPAPLLSAVGALASYQRLILTSANAVTALAQTLEQLGLDARVLAGVDVCAVGPATAARLQQLGVRADRVATDHRAEGLLALLPATLVRGERVLLLRAARARELLPDTLRLRGAQVDVVTAYVTTLPPPEQWQAGLAALRARQVDAVLFTSASTAEHFSRIVGAELSALLTGLTVAAIGPITAAACRALGLTVAVSPPSFTLPALVAALEQHFSACEPTVPSVARAH
;
A
#
# COMPACT_ATOMS: atom_id res chain seq x y z
N MET A 1 5.75 58.26 -27.86
CA MET A 1 7.04 57.67 -28.27
C MET A 1 7.73 57.24 -27.00
N ASP A 2 7.28 56.14 -26.41
CA ASP A 2 7.96 55.48 -25.28
C ASP A 2 7.96 53.99 -25.63
N GLN A 3 9.12 53.55 -26.12
CA GLN A 3 9.43 52.16 -26.35
C GLN A 3 10.36 51.68 -25.23
N LEU A 4 10.21 50.39 -24.90
CA LEU A 4 11.16 49.51 -24.20
C LEU A 4 11.04 49.39 -22.68
N GLU A 5 9.87 48.95 -22.20
CA GLU A 5 9.86 47.95 -21.12
C GLU A 5 10.20 46.59 -21.73
N SER A 6 11.46 46.18 -21.55
CA SER A 6 11.96 44.86 -21.94
C SER A 6 11.15 43.78 -21.24
N HIS A 7 10.30 43.09 -22.00
CA HIS A 7 9.66 41.85 -21.57
C HIS A 7 10.74 40.78 -21.44
N SER A 8 11.34 40.63 -20.26
CA SER A 8 12.18 39.48 -19.97
C SER A 8 11.30 38.24 -19.98
N SER A 9 11.49 37.37 -20.98
CA SER A 9 10.91 36.02 -20.99
C SER A 9 11.05 35.38 -19.61
N PRO A 10 10.04 34.62 -19.11
CA PRO A 10 10.13 34.01 -17.81
C PRO A 10 11.35 33.11 -17.78
N VAL A 11 12.39 33.51 -17.04
CA VAL A 11 13.58 32.70 -16.82
C VAL A 11 13.09 31.42 -16.16
N GLY A 12 13.06 30.32 -16.90
CA GLY A 12 12.52 29.09 -16.35
C GLY A 12 13.38 28.59 -15.20
N HIS A 13 12.78 27.72 -14.41
CA HIS A 13 13.23 27.45 -13.06
C HIS A 13 13.57 25.98 -12.93
N LEU A 14 14.80 25.68 -12.51
CA LEU A 14 15.23 24.33 -12.19
C LEU A 14 15.41 24.21 -10.67
N ALA A 15 14.64 23.33 -10.06
CA ALA A 15 14.75 23.01 -8.65
C ALA A 15 15.28 21.60 -8.46
N VAL A 16 16.32 21.44 -7.64
CA VAL A 16 16.79 20.15 -7.14
C VAL A 16 16.29 20.00 -5.71
N VAL A 17 15.53 18.93 -5.45
CA VAL A 17 14.86 18.71 -4.17
C VAL A 17 15.26 17.35 -3.64
N GLY A 18 15.80 17.31 -2.42
CA GLY A 18 16.01 16.05 -1.72
C GLY A 18 14.67 15.45 -1.33
N ALA A 19 14.37 14.26 -1.84
CA ALA A 19 13.15 13.52 -1.50
C ALA A 19 13.16 13.04 -0.03
N GLY A 20 14.33 13.05 0.61
CA GLY A 20 14.54 12.52 1.95
C GLY A 20 14.49 10.98 1.94
N PRO A 21 14.04 10.35 3.03
CA PRO A 21 14.10 8.90 3.23
C PRO A 21 13.08 8.09 2.41
N GLY A 22 12.19 8.76 1.66
CA GLY A 22 11.15 8.12 0.83
C GLY A 22 9.72 8.25 1.37
N ALA A 23 9.54 8.60 2.65
CA ALA A 23 8.22 8.90 3.21
C ALA A 23 7.71 10.28 2.76
N HIS A 24 6.43 10.36 2.38
CA HIS A 24 5.84 11.57 1.78
C HIS A 24 5.74 12.76 2.74
N ASP A 25 5.68 12.49 4.04
CA ASP A 25 5.59 13.46 5.13
C ASP A 25 6.96 14.02 5.53
N LEU A 26 8.05 13.33 5.17
CA LEU A 26 9.43 13.69 5.47
C LEU A 26 10.12 14.54 4.38
N ILE A 27 9.40 14.91 3.31
CA ILE A 27 9.87 15.99 2.42
C ILE A 27 9.73 17.35 3.12
N THR A 28 10.73 18.21 2.95
CA THR A 28 10.69 19.56 3.52
C THR A 28 9.49 20.36 2.97
N VAL A 29 8.96 21.30 3.77
CA VAL A 29 7.84 22.18 3.37
C VAL A 29 8.17 22.93 2.07
N ARG A 30 9.42 23.37 1.91
CA ARG A 30 9.89 24.01 0.67
C ARG A 30 9.93 23.05 -0.51
N GLY A 31 10.37 21.80 -0.29
CA GLY A 31 10.37 20.75 -1.30
C GLY A 31 8.96 20.44 -1.78
N ARG A 32 8.00 20.25 -0.87
CA ARG A 32 6.58 20.01 -1.20
C ARG A 32 5.96 21.16 -1.99
N ARG A 33 6.27 22.41 -1.64
CA ARG A 33 5.81 23.61 -2.37
C ARG A 33 6.29 23.61 -3.83
N LEU A 34 7.55 23.26 -4.06
CA LEU A 34 8.11 23.18 -5.41
C LEU A 34 7.51 22.02 -6.20
N LEU A 35 7.36 20.86 -5.56
CA LEU A 35 6.75 19.67 -6.16
C LEU A 35 5.31 19.94 -6.65
N ARG A 36 4.50 20.63 -5.82
CA ARG A 36 3.13 21.06 -6.17
C ARG A 36 3.06 22.08 -7.30
N ALA A 37 4.15 22.79 -7.59
CA ALA A 37 4.23 23.77 -8.67
C ALA A 37 4.87 23.21 -9.95
N ALA A 38 5.36 21.97 -9.93
CA ALA A 38 6.13 21.37 -11.01
C ALA A 38 5.30 21.21 -12.30
N GLN A 39 5.88 21.62 -13.43
CA GLN A 39 5.36 21.33 -14.76
C GLN A 39 6.09 20.15 -15.41
N LEU A 40 7.32 19.89 -14.98
CA LEU A 40 8.10 18.70 -15.29
C LEU A 40 8.70 18.18 -13.97
N LEU A 41 8.49 16.90 -13.68
CA LEU A 41 9.04 16.20 -12.53
C LEU A 41 10.01 15.12 -13.01
N LEU A 42 11.29 15.25 -12.66
CA LEU A 42 12.30 14.22 -12.81
C LEU A 42 12.45 13.53 -11.46
N HIS A 43 12.36 12.21 -11.41
CA HIS A 43 12.46 11.46 -10.15
C HIS A 43 13.13 10.10 -10.37
N PRO A 44 13.83 9.53 -9.37
CA PRO A 44 14.36 8.18 -9.45
C PRO A 44 13.24 7.11 -9.44
N VAL A 45 13.58 5.90 -9.86
CA VAL A 45 12.67 4.73 -9.93
C VAL A 45 11.99 4.44 -8.58
N ASP A 46 12.65 4.73 -7.47
CA ASP A 46 12.26 4.37 -6.12
C ASP A 46 11.55 5.50 -5.34
N CYS A 47 11.20 6.62 -5.99
CA CYS A 47 10.41 7.66 -5.33
C CYS A 47 8.99 7.15 -5.02
N GLY A 48 8.66 7.09 -3.72
CA GLY A 48 7.38 6.57 -3.24
C GLY A 48 6.14 7.21 -3.89
N ALA A 49 5.14 6.39 -4.23
CA ALA A 49 3.95 6.82 -4.97
C ALA A 49 3.15 7.94 -4.29
N ALA A 50 3.16 7.99 -2.95
CA ALA A 50 2.51 9.06 -2.19
C ALA A 50 3.21 10.42 -2.42
N LEU A 51 4.54 10.43 -2.44
CA LEU A 51 5.32 11.64 -2.73
C LEU A 51 5.09 12.10 -4.18
N LEU A 52 5.08 11.16 -5.14
CA LEU A 52 4.75 11.48 -6.54
C LEU A 52 3.31 12.00 -6.72
N GLY A 53 2.40 11.63 -5.81
CA GLY A 53 1.02 12.13 -5.78
C GLY A 53 0.89 13.60 -5.38
N GLU A 54 1.92 14.20 -4.76
CA GLU A 54 1.93 15.63 -4.41
C GLU A 54 2.09 16.54 -5.64
N ALA A 55 2.58 16.02 -6.76
CA ALA A 55 2.67 16.76 -8.00
C ALA A 55 1.30 16.81 -8.72
N PRO A 56 0.93 17.93 -9.35
CA PRO A 56 -0.31 18.05 -10.13
C PRO A 56 -0.50 16.92 -11.15
N ALA A 57 -1.76 16.59 -11.46
CA ALA A 57 -2.10 15.56 -12.45
C ALA A 57 -1.56 15.88 -13.86
N LEU A 58 -1.41 17.17 -14.19
CA LEU A 58 -0.89 17.65 -15.47
C LEU A 58 0.66 17.71 -15.53
N THR A 59 1.35 17.37 -14.44
CA THR A 59 2.82 17.39 -14.42
C THR A 59 3.37 16.25 -15.27
N GLU A 60 4.18 16.57 -16.28
CA GLU A 60 4.95 15.56 -17.03
C GLU A 60 5.96 14.91 -16.08
N ARG A 61 6.05 13.57 -16.09
CA ARG A 61 6.93 12.81 -15.19
C ARG A 61 7.94 11.99 -15.97
N TRP A 62 9.19 12.04 -15.55
CA TRP A 62 10.29 11.30 -16.15
C TRP A 62 11.07 10.58 -15.06
N CYS A 63 11.29 9.29 -15.31
CA CYS A 63 12.05 8.44 -14.42
C CYS A 63 13.55 8.54 -14.74
N ASP A 64 14.37 8.75 -13.71
CA ASP A 64 15.82 8.82 -13.80
C ASP A 64 16.40 7.40 -13.67
N GLU A 65 16.69 6.77 -14.81
CA GLU A 65 17.40 5.50 -14.90
C GLU A 65 18.95 5.67 -14.94
N GLY A 66 19.46 6.86 -14.60
CA GLY A 66 20.89 7.16 -14.67
C GLY A 66 21.38 7.62 -16.04
N GLN A 67 20.50 8.06 -16.94
CA GLN A 67 20.86 8.45 -18.30
C GLN A 67 21.41 9.90 -18.37
N PRO A 68 22.50 10.15 -19.12
CA PRO A 68 23.07 11.50 -19.29
C PRO A 68 22.12 12.49 -20.02
N GLU A 69 21.15 11.98 -20.78
CA GLU A 69 20.16 12.77 -21.50
C GLU A 69 19.19 13.53 -20.58
N LEU A 70 19.01 13.06 -19.33
CA LEU A 70 18.07 13.66 -18.38
C LEU A 70 18.45 15.11 -18.04
N LEU A 71 19.75 15.38 -17.93
CA LEU A 71 20.26 16.73 -17.68
C LEU A 71 19.93 17.67 -18.84
N GLN A 72 20.17 17.24 -20.07
CA GLN A 72 19.85 18.05 -21.26
C GLN A 72 18.36 18.34 -21.35
N ARG A 73 17.51 17.36 -21.05
CA ARG A 73 16.05 17.54 -21.03
C ARG A 73 15.60 18.50 -19.94
N ALA A 74 16.17 18.40 -18.74
CA ALA A 74 15.90 19.32 -17.64
C ALA A 74 16.21 20.77 -18.03
N LEU A 75 17.39 20.98 -18.62
CA LEU A 75 17.86 22.29 -19.08
C LEU A 75 16.98 22.82 -20.21
N ALA A 76 16.69 22.03 -21.24
CA ALA A 76 15.86 22.44 -22.36
C ALA A 76 14.44 22.82 -21.92
N ALA A 77 13.83 22.04 -21.02
CA ALA A 77 12.51 22.35 -20.47
C ALA A 77 12.53 23.64 -19.64
N ALA A 78 13.56 23.83 -18.81
CA ALA A 78 13.72 25.05 -18.04
C ALA A 78 14.01 26.27 -18.95
N GLN A 79 14.82 26.14 -20.00
CA GLN A 79 15.04 27.20 -20.98
C GLN A 79 13.76 27.56 -21.75
N GLY A 80 12.88 26.59 -21.97
CA GLY A 80 11.52 26.80 -22.49
C GLY A 80 10.54 27.44 -21.50
N GLY A 81 11.00 27.91 -20.34
CA GLY A 81 10.19 28.62 -19.34
C GLY A 81 9.42 27.71 -18.37
N ARG A 82 9.63 26.38 -18.41
CA ARG A 82 8.95 25.45 -17.50
C ARG A 82 9.55 25.46 -16.11
N ARG A 83 8.72 25.15 -15.11
CA ARG A 83 9.14 24.84 -13.74
C ARG A 83 9.51 23.36 -13.65
N VAL A 84 10.81 23.08 -13.65
CA VAL A 84 11.36 21.73 -13.59
C VAL A 84 11.77 21.42 -12.15
N VAL A 85 11.26 20.32 -11.61
CA VAL A 85 11.67 19.80 -10.30
C VAL A 85 12.37 18.47 -10.52
N TRP A 86 13.59 18.35 -10.02
CA TRP A 86 14.36 17.12 -10.01
C TRP A 86 14.46 16.62 -8.57
N LEU A 87 13.69 15.57 -8.28
CA LEU A 87 13.78 14.83 -7.03
C LEU A 87 15.02 13.94 -7.05
N LEU A 88 15.80 13.98 -5.99
CA LEU A 88 16.91 13.07 -5.76
C LEU A 88 16.60 12.18 -4.55
N ALA A 89 16.87 10.88 -4.67
CA ALA A 89 16.80 9.95 -3.55
C ALA A 89 17.96 10.21 -2.58
N GLY A 90 17.69 10.15 -1.26
CA GLY A 90 18.73 10.15 -0.23
C GLY A 90 18.94 11.45 0.55
N GLU A 91 19.84 11.34 1.54
CA GLU A 91 20.01 12.23 2.71
C GLU A 91 20.66 13.59 2.42
N ALA A 92 21.44 13.69 1.35
CA ALA A 92 22.13 14.91 0.98
C ALA A 92 22.07 15.07 -0.54
N ILE A 93 21.85 16.31 -1.00
CA ILE A 93 22.09 16.68 -2.39
C ILE A 93 23.61 16.73 -2.56
N ASP A 94 24.29 15.58 -2.59
CA ASP A 94 25.69 15.54 -2.98
C ASP A 94 26.18 14.21 -3.54
N GLY A 95 27.21 14.27 -4.38
CA GLY A 95 27.82 13.12 -5.07
C GLY A 95 28.19 13.34 -6.54
N GLY A 96 28.30 14.60 -7.01
CA GLY A 96 28.82 14.93 -8.37
C GLY A 96 27.79 15.52 -9.33
N ARG A 97 26.49 15.33 -9.10
CA ARG A 97 25.41 15.88 -9.95
C ARG A 97 25.18 17.38 -9.74
N LEU A 98 25.22 17.84 -8.48
CA LEU A 98 24.98 19.26 -8.17
C LEU A 98 26.04 20.20 -8.76
N PRO A 99 27.35 19.88 -8.74
CA PRO A 99 28.36 20.66 -9.45
C PRO A 99 28.09 20.75 -10.97
N ALA A 100 27.75 19.63 -11.62
CA ALA A 100 27.42 19.62 -13.05
C ALA A 100 26.17 20.45 -13.37
N LEU A 101 25.13 20.34 -12.55
CA LEU A 101 23.92 21.15 -12.65
C LEU A 101 24.19 22.65 -12.44
N ARG A 102 25.02 23.00 -11.46
CA ARG A 102 25.44 24.39 -11.21
C ARG A 102 26.19 24.95 -12.41
N ALA A 103 27.15 24.20 -12.96
CA ALA A 103 27.90 24.60 -14.13
C ALA A 103 26.99 24.79 -15.36
N ALA A 104 26.07 23.86 -15.60
CA ALA A 104 25.15 23.93 -16.72
C ALA A 104 24.12 25.06 -16.58
N CYS A 105 23.59 25.31 -15.38
CA CYS A 105 22.68 26.45 -15.12
C CYS A 105 23.40 27.79 -15.28
N ALA A 106 24.66 27.88 -14.83
CA ALA A 106 25.48 29.08 -15.00
C ALA A 106 25.72 29.38 -16.49
N ALA A 107 26.00 28.36 -17.31
CA ALA A 107 26.18 28.52 -18.76
C ALA A 107 24.89 28.92 -19.51
N THR A 108 23.72 28.71 -18.91
CA THR A 108 22.40 28.91 -19.55
C THR A 108 21.58 30.03 -18.91
N SER A 109 22.14 30.77 -17.95
CA SER A 109 21.44 31.80 -17.15
C SER A 109 20.16 31.31 -16.46
N LEU A 110 20.04 30.01 -16.21
CA LEU A 110 18.90 29.43 -15.51
C LEU A 110 19.02 29.64 -14.00
N ARG A 111 17.88 29.91 -13.35
CA ARG A 111 17.83 29.96 -11.90
C ARG A 111 17.79 28.54 -11.33
N LEU A 112 18.89 28.12 -10.70
CA LEU A 112 18.94 26.88 -9.90
C LEU A 112 18.47 27.13 -8.47
N THR A 113 17.55 26.31 -7.98
CA THR A 113 17.18 26.25 -6.55
C THR A 113 17.51 24.89 -5.98
N VAL A 114 18.21 24.86 -4.86
CA VAL A 114 18.58 23.63 -4.17
C VAL A 114 17.82 23.59 -2.85
N VAL A 115 17.05 22.53 -2.63
CA VAL A 115 16.29 22.32 -1.39
C VAL A 115 16.75 21.01 -0.75
N PRO A 116 17.47 21.06 0.38
CA PRO A 116 17.97 19.85 1.03
C PRO A 116 16.82 18.93 1.47
N GLY A 117 17.10 17.64 1.53
CA GLY A 117 16.21 16.61 2.08
C GLY A 117 16.41 16.43 3.58
N VAL A 118 15.56 15.60 4.18
CA VAL A 118 15.74 15.10 5.56
C VAL A 118 16.59 13.83 5.49
N GLY A 119 17.66 13.76 6.27
CA GLY A 119 18.47 12.55 6.38
C GLY A 119 17.78 11.48 7.24
N VAL A 120 17.97 10.21 6.93
CA VAL A 120 17.53 9.07 7.75
C VAL A 120 18.14 9.17 9.15
N ALA A 121 19.40 9.59 9.26
CA ALA A 121 20.06 9.85 10.54
C ALA A 121 19.35 10.92 11.42
N ALA A 122 18.53 11.80 10.82
CA ALA A 122 17.77 12.81 11.55
C ALA A 122 16.40 12.32 12.05
N LEU A 123 16.00 11.09 11.69
CA LEU A 123 14.73 10.48 12.08
C LEU A 123 14.82 9.64 13.35
N GLY A 124 16.03 9.48 13.90
CA GLY A 124 16.33 8.49 14.93
C GLY A 124 15.70 8.78 16.30
N SER A 125 14.92 7.82 16.79
CA SER A 125 14.58 7.63 18.20
C SER A 125 15.59 6.72 18.94
N GLY A 126 16.65 6.25 18.25
CA GLY A 126 17.67 5.35 18.81
C GLY A 126 17.24 3.88 18.87
N GLY A 127 16.25 3.49 18.07
CA GLY A 127 15.55 2.21 18.16
C GLY A 127 16.14 1.08 17.28
N PRO A 128 15.87 -0.20 17.59
CA PRO A 128 16.40 -1.36 16.83
C PRO A 128 15.99 -1.42 15.35
N LEU A 129 14.89 -0.76 14.98
CA LEU A 129 14.38 -0.68 13.61
C LEU A 129 14.93 0.52 12.83
N GLU A 130 15.75 1.36 13.45
CA GLU A 130 16.25 2.58 12.84
C GLU A 130 17.03 2.31 11.55
N GLY A 131 16.62 2.98 10.46
CA GLY A 131 17.21 2.85 9.14
C GLY A 131 16.95 1.52 8.42
N ARG A 132 16.30 0.55 9.07
CA ARG A 132 15.98 -0.75 8.47
C ARG A 132 14.94 -0.60 7.37
N ARG A 133 15.19 -1.21 6.22
CA ARG A 133 14.30 -1.19 5.07
C ARG A 133 13.39 -2.42 5.11
N ILE A 134 12.10 -2.20 5.34
CA ILE A 134 11.14 -3.27 5.59
C ILE A 134 10.10 -3.31 4.47
N LEU A 135 10.00 -4.44 3.79
CA LEU A 135 9.08 -4.65 2.68
C LEU A 135 7.70 -5.10 3.17
N VAL A 136 6.69 -4.28 2.90
CA VAL A 136 5.29 -4.50 3.26
C VAL A 136 4.54 -5.08 2.07
N THR A 137 4.05 -6.33 2.21
CA THR A 137 3.40 -7.08 1.11
C THR A 137 1.88 -6.95 1.04
N ARG A 138 1.29 -6.17 1.96
CA ARG A 138 -0.17 -6.00 2.09
C ARG A 138 -0.77 -5.30 0.87
N ALA A 139 -2.08 -5.50 0.68
CA ALA A 139 -2.85 -4.73 -0.30
C ALA A 139 -2.65 -3.22 -0.09
N ARG A 140 -2.57 -2.45 -1.18
CA ARG A 140 -2.23 -1.02 -1.17
C ARG A 140 -3.02 -0.20 -0.14
N HIS A 141 -4.34 -0.40 -0.07
CA HIS A 141 -5.21 0.34 0.85
C HIS A 141 -5.01 -0.02 2.33
N GLN A 142 -4.31 -1.11 2.63
CA GLN A 142 -4.00 -1.58 4.00
C GLN A 142 -2.53 -1.43 4.36
N ALA A 143 -1.68 -1.07 3.39
CA ALA A 143 -0.24 -0.94 3.62
C ALA A 143 0.08 0.28 4.50
N ALA A 144 -0.70 1.37 4.36
CA ALA A 144 -0.45 2.63 5.07
C ALA A 144 -0.37 2.48 6.59
N GLU A 145 -1.28 1.71 7.21
CA GLU A 145 -1.25 1.44 8.66
C GLU A 145 0.03 0.72 9.07
N THR A 146 0.48 -0.26 8.28
CA THR A 146 1.71 -1.00 8.57
C THR A 146 2.94 -0.14 8.34
N CYS A 147 2.97 0.69 7.30
CA CYS A 147 4.03 1.65 7.03
C CYS A 147 4.19 2.62 8.21
N ALA A 148 3.09 3.24 8.66
CA ALA A 148 3.12 4.17 9.78
C ALA A 148 3.69 3.52 11.05
N LEU A 149 3.26 2.30 11.41
CA LEU A 149 3.78 1.59 12.60
C LEU A 149 5.29 1.30 12.55
N LEU A 150 5.84 1.12 11.34
CA LEU A 150 7.26 0.90 11.11
C LEU A 150 8.04 2.22 11.12
N GLU A 151 7.52 3.23 10.43
CA GLU A 151 8.10 4.57 10.34
C GLU A 151 8.15 5.25 11.72
N ASP A 152 7.13 5.06 12.56
CA ASP A 152 7.11 5.49 13.97
C ASP A 152 8.25 4.89 14.81
N ARG A 153 8.87 3.79 14.33
CA ARG A 153 10.03 3.14 14.95
C ARG A 153 11.35 3.41 14.20
N GLY A 154 11.35 4.38 13.28
CA GLY A 154 12.53 4.79 12.52
C GLY A 154 12.88 3.87 11.35
N ALA A 155 12.04 2.89 11.00
CA ALA A 155 12.25 2.07 9.82
C ALA A 155 11.80 2.78 8.53
N LEU A 156 12.36 2.34 7.42
CA LEU A 156 11.97 2.73 6.06
C LEU A 156 11.02 1.67 5.48
N ALA A 157 9.73 1.98 5.40
CA ALA A 157 8.73 1.05 4.88
C ALA A 157 8.65 1.09 3.34
N LEU A 158 9.00 0.00 2.68
CA LEU A 158 8.87 -0.18 1.23
C LEU A 158 7.61 -0.96 0.91
N THR A 159 6.76 -0.46 0.02
CA THR A 159 5.53 -1.18 -0.35
C THR A 159 5.74 -2.08 -1.57
N MET A 160 5.36 -3.34 -1.46
CA MET A 160 5.23 -4.27 -2.58
C MET A 160 3.90 -5.03 -2.46
N PRO A 161 2.76 -4.38 -2.75
CA PRO A 161 1.47 -5.03 -2.65
C PRO A 161 1.45 -6.29 -3.50
N THR A 162 1.12 -7.44 -2.89
CA THR A 162 0.98 -8.71 -3.62
C THR A 162 -0.47 -9.12 -3.82
N LEU A 163 -1.39 -8.28 -3.33
CA LEU A 163 -2.81 -8.58 -3.31
C LEU A 163 -3.62 -7.35 -3.71
N ALA A 164 -4.43 -7.51 -4.75
CA ALA A 164 -5.47 -6.56 -5.13
C ALA A 164 -6.84 -7.17 -4.82
N VAL A 165 -7.75 -6.34 -4.32
CA VAL A 165 -9.16 -6.66 -4.15
C VAL A 165 -9.90 -5.92 -5.24
N VAL A 166 -10.49 -6.66 -6.17
CA VAL A 166 -11.16 -6.09 -7.34
C VAL A 166 -12.60 -6.62 -7.43
N PRO A 167 -13.51 -5.90 -8.11
CA PRO A 167 -14.82 -6.42 -8.44
C PRO A 167 -14.75 -7.77 -9.17
N PRO A 168 -15.78 -8.63 -9.08
CA PRO A 168 -15.85 -9.83 -9.89
C PRO A 168 -15.86 -9.49 -11.39
N PRO A 169 -15.34 -10.38 -12.27
CA PRO A 169 -15.36 -10.17 -13.72
C PRO A 169 -16.77 -9.90 -14.27
N ASP A 170 -17.78 -10.57 -13.71
CA ASP A 170 -19.18 -10.29 -13.96
C ASP A 170 -19.79 -9.62 -12.72
N PRO A 171 -20.11 -8.31 -12.78
CA PRO A 171 -20.75 -7.59 -11.69
C PRO A 171 -22.27 -7.77 -11.64
N ALA A 172 -22.90 -8.35 -12.68
CA ALA A 172 -24.35 -8.41 -12.77
C ALA A 172 -25.03 -9.16 -11.61
N PRO A 173 -24.50 -10.29 -11.10
CA PRO A 173 -25.07 -10.98 -9.94
C PRO A 173 -25.06 -10.10 -8.68
N LEU A 174 -23.99 -9.32 -8.48
CA LEU A 174 -23.85 -8.43 -7.33
C LEU A 174 -24.82 -7.25 -7.43
N LEU A 175 -24.89 -6.60 -8.59
CA LEU A 175 -25.83 -5.50 -8.85
C LEU A 175 -27.28 -5.94 -8.67
N SER A 176 -27.65 -7.10 -9.22
CA SER A 176 -28.99 -7.68 -9.10
C SER A 176 -29.36 -7.99 -7.64
N ALA A 177 -28.46 -8.67 -6.91
CA ALA A 177 -28.70 -9.02 -5.52
C ALA A 177 -28.78 -7.78 -4.61
N VAL A 178 -27.93 -6.78 -4.82
CA VAL A 178 -27.96 -5.52 -4.06
C VAL A 178 -29.22 -4.71 -4.39
N GLY A 179 -29.63 -4.63 -5.65
CA GLY A 179 -30.89 -3.98 -6.06
C GLY A 179 -32.13 -4.65 -5.48
N ALA A 180 -32.06 -5.94 -5.18
CA ALA A 180 -33.14 -6.72 -4.56
C ALA A 180 -32.98 -6.87 -3.02
N LEU A 181 -32.13 -6.07 -2.35
CA LEU A 181 -31.82 -6.24 -0.92
C LEU A 181 -33.05 -6.32 -0.01
N ALA A 182 -34.06 -5.49 -0.26
CA ALA A 182 -35.30 -5.46 0.51
C ALA A 182 -36.13 -6.76 0.41
N SER A 183 -35.84 -7.65 -0.55
CA SER A 183 -36.49 -8.96 -0.68
C SER A 183 -35.89 -10.04 0.23
N TYR A 184 -34.68 -9.79 0.77
CA TYR A 184 -34.00 -10.71 1.65
C TYR A 184 -34.37 -10.44 3.10
N GLN A 185 -34.50 -11.50 3.90
CA GLN A 185 -34.70 -11.38 5.33
C GLN A 185 -33.36 -11.25 6.06
N ARG A 186 -32.28 -11.76 5.48
CA ARG A 186 -30.94 -11.72 6.06
C ARG A 186 -29.87 -11.41 5.02
N LEU A 187 -28.92 -10.57 5.42
CA LEU A 187 -27.68 -10.31 4.71
C LEU A 187 -26.50 -10.82 5.55
N ILE A 188 -25.69 -11.70 4.98
CA ILE A 188 -24.47 -12.21 5.61
C ILE A 188 -23.25 -11.68 4.87
N LEU A 189 -22.34 -11.04 5.61
CA LEU A 189 -21.10 -10.47 5.11
C LEU A 189 -19.91 -11.19 5.74
N THR A 190 -19.09 -11.82 4.89
CA THR A 190 -17.98 -12.66 5.38
C THR A 190 -16.68 -11.90 5.64
N SER A 191 -16.56 -10.65 5.18
CA SER A 191 -15.36 -9.84 5.36
C SER A 191 -15.65 -8.35 5.23
N ALA A 192 -14.76 -7.50 5.77
CA ALA A 192 -14.81 -6.06 5.57
C ALA A 192 -14.75 -5.67 4.07
N ASN A 193 -14.08 -6.48 3.23
CA ASN A 193 -14.06 -6.25 1.78
C ASN A 193 -15.44 -6.47 1.13
N ALA A 194 -16.23 -7.43 1.62
CA ALA A 194 -17.61 -7.62 1.17
C ALA A 194 -18.50 -6.42 1.52
N VAL A 195 -18.26 -5.78 2.68
CA VAL A 195 -18.95 -4.54 3.07
C VAL A 195 -18.55 -3.37 2.15
N THR A 196 -17.27 -3.24 1.83
CA THR A 196 -16.80 -2.22 0.88
C THR A 196 -17.41 -2.43 -0.50
N ALA A 197 -17.47 -3.66 -1.00
CA ALA A 197 -18.12 -3.98 -2.26
C ALA A 197 -19.62 -3.63 -2.23
N LEU A 198 -20.33 -4.00 -1.16
CA LEU A 198 -21.72 -3.62 -0.95
C LEU A 198 -21.92 -2.09 -1.01
N ALA A 199 -21.11 -1.33 -0.29
CA ALA A 199 -21.20 0.13 -0.26
C ALA A 199 -21.00 0.73 -1.67
N GLN A 200 -20.00 0.26 -2.41
CA GLN A 200 -19.75 0.68 -3.79
C GLN A 200 -20.91 0.33 -4.72
N THR A 201 -21.51 -0.84 -4.57
CA THR A 201 -22.66 -1.27 -5.37
C THR A 201 -23.92 -0.45 -5.03
N LEU A 202 -24.15 -0.10 -3.76
CA LEU A 202 -25.25 0.78 -3.37
C LEU A 202 -25.11 2.15 -4.04
N GLU A 203 -23.92 2.76 -3.97
CA GLU A 203 -23.62 4.04 -4.64
C GLU A 203 -23.84 3.95 -6.16
N GLN A 204 -23.36 2.88 -6.80
CA GLN A 204 -23.55 2.66 -8.24
C GLN A 204 -25.02 2.56 -8.65
N LEU A 205 -25.87 2.03 -7.78
CA LEU A 205 -27.31 1.91 -8.00
C LEU A 205 -28.11 3.15 -7.54
N GLY A 206 -27.45 4.18 -7.01
CA GLY A 206 -28.11 5.34 -6.42
C GLY A 206 -28.91 5.02 -5.15
N LEU A 207 -28.53 3.94 -4.45
CA LEU A 207 -29.12 3.48 -3.20
C LEU A 207 -28.25 3.88 -2.00
N ASP A 208 -28.80 3.78 -0.80
CA ASP A 208 -28.06 3.98 0.44
C ASP A 208 -28.45 2.94 1.50
N ALA A 209 -27.90 3.06 2.71
CA ALA A 209 -28.11 2.12 3.81
C ALA A 209 -29.59 1.89 4.18
N ARG A 210 -30.53 2.78 3.80
CA ARG A 210 -31.96 2.61 4.08
C ARG A 210 -32.55 1.37 3.41
N VAL A 211 -31.96 0.87 2.33
CA VAL A 211 -32.42 -0.38 1.68
C VAL A 211 -32.22 -1.62 2.56
N LEU A 212 -31.42 -1.51 3.63
CA LEU A 212 -31.22 -2.57 4.61
C LEU A 212 -32.25 -2.52 5.75
N ALA A 213 -33.17 -1.55 5.75
CA ALA A 213 -34.22 -1.48 6.75
C ALA A 213 -35.08 -2.76 6.74
N GLY A 214 -35.16 -3.44 7.88
CA GLY A 214 -35.89 -4.71 8.02
C GLY A 214 -35.10 -5.96 7.61
N VAL A 215 -33.85 -5.83 7.18
CA VAL A 215 -32.95 -6.94 6.88
C VAL A 215 -32.07 -7.25 8.10
N ASP A 216 -32.01 -8.51 8.54
CA ASP A 216 -31.10 -8.96 9.61
C ASP A 216 -29.66 -8.98 9.07
N VAL A 217 -28.80 -8.06 9.52
CA VAL A 217 -27.44 -7.90 9.02
C VAL A 217 -26.44 -8.63 9.91
N CYS A 218 -25.78 -9.63 9.34
CA CYS A 218 -24.85 -10.53 10.02
C CYS A 218 -23.41 -10.31 9.55
N ALA A 219 -22.50 -10.13 10.52
CA ALA A 219 -21.07 -10.00 10.29
C ALA A 219 -20.30 -11.22 10.85
N VAL A 220 -19.42 -11.81 10.04
CA VAL A 220 -18.57 -12.94 10.46
C VAL A 220 -17.49 -12.54 11.48
N GLY A 221 -17.24 -11.24 11.70
CA GLY A 221 -16.29 -10.82 12.72
C GLY A 221 -16.30 -9.32 13.04
N PRO A 222 -15.65 -8.92 14.15
CA PRO A 222 -15.50 -7.52 14.58
C PRO A 222 -15.04 -6.54 13.49
N ALA A 223 -14.06 -6.91 12.68
CA ALA A 223 -13.58 -6.04 11.59
C ALA A 223 -14.65 -5.79 10.51
N THR A 224 -15.46 -6.80 10.20
CA THR A 224 -16.61 -6.67 9.28
C THR A 224 -17.68 -5.78 9.90
N ALA A 225 -17.97 -5.94 11.20
CA ALA A 225 -18.94 -5.11 11.92
C ALA A 225 -18.49 -3.64 12.01
N ALA A 226 -17.21 -3.37 12.29
CA ALA A 226 -16.65 -2.03 12.29
C ALA A 226 -16.78 -1.35 10.91
N ARG A 227 -16.56 -2.11 9.82
CA ARG A 227 -16.74 -1.59 8.47
C ARG A 227 -18.20 -1.29 8.14
N LEU A 228 -19.15 -2.10 8.64
CA LEU A 228 -20.58 -1.82 8.53
C LEU A 228 -20.97 -0.52 9.26
N GLN A 229 -20.41 -0.28 10.45
CA GLN A 229 -20.67 0.96 11.20
C GLN A 229 -20.24 2.20 10.42
N GLN A 230 -19.14 2.12 9.65
CA GLN A 230 -18.72 3.22 8.76
C GLN A 230 -19.72 3.50 7.62
N LEU A 231 -20.54 2.52 7.24
CA LEU A 231 -21.67 2.68 6.31
C LEU A 231 -22.94 3.21 7.01
N GLY A 232 -22.88 3.46 8.33
CA GLY A 232 -24.05 3.83 9.14
C GLY A 232 -24.94 2.64 9.52
N VAL A 233 -24.47 1.40 9.34
CA VAL A 233 -25.23 0.18 9.61
C VAL A 233 -24.67 -0.53 10.84
N ARG A 234 -25.50 -0.77 11.85
CA ARG A 234 -25.13 -1.65 12.97
C ARG A 234 -25.50 -3.08 12.61
N ALA A 235 -24.53 -3.99 12.69
CA ALA A 235 -24.81 -5.42 12.54
C ALA A 235 -25.66 -5.92 13.72
N ASP A 236 -26.70 -6.70 13.42
CA ASP A 236 -27.56 -7.36 14.40
C ASP A 236 -26.82 -8.51 15.09
N ARG A 237 -25.93 -9.17 14.34
CA ARG A 237 -25.14 -10.33 14.82
C ARG A 237 -23.69 -10.22 14.38
N VAL A 238 -22.78 -10.50 15.32
CA VAL A 238 -21.33 -10.49 15.08
C VAL A 238 -20.70 -11.74 15.67
N ALA A 239 -20.11 -12.60 14.85
CA ALA A 239 -19.39 -13.77 15.35
C ALA A 239 -18.05 -13.39 15.98
N THR A 240 -17.67 -14.05 17.08
CA THR A 240 -16.41 -13.80 17.82
C THR A 240 -15.20 -14.46 17.17
N ASP A 241 -15.41 -15.59 16.49
CA ASP A 241 -14.31 -16.48 16.09
C ASP A 241 -13.81 -16.26 14.65
N HIS A 242 -14.28 -15.19 13.99
CA HIS A 242 -13.91 -14.82 12.60
C HIS A 242 -14.13 -15.95 11.57
N ARG A 243 -15.05 -16.87 11.85
CA ARG A 243 -15.27 -18.11 11.12
C ARG A 243 -16.75 -18.34 10.82
N ALA A 244 -17.03 -19.10 9.76
CA ALA A 244 -18.39 -19.45 9.34
C ALA A 244 -19.16 -20.18 10.46
N GLU A 245 -18.46 -21.03 11.19
CA GLU A 245 -18.97 -21.83 12.30
C GLU A 245 -19.46 -20.94 13.45
N GLY A 246 -18.71 -19.88 13.79
CA GLY A 246 -19.12 -18.92 14.81
C GLY A 246 -20.39 -18.17 14.44
N LEU A 247 -20.57 -17.83 13.16
CA LEU A 247 -21.82 -17.22 12.70
C LEU A 247 -22.98 -18.22 12.76
N LEU A 248 -22.76 -19.48 12.36
CA LEU A 248 -23.77 -20.53 12.42
C LEU A 248 -24.25 -20.83 13.85
N ALA A 249 -23.42 -20.59 14.85
CA ALA A 249 -23.80 -20.71 16.27
C ALA A 249 -24.72 -19.56 16.74
N LEU A 250 -24.62 -18.38 16.12
CA LEU A 250 -25.47 -17.21 16.43
C LEU A 250 -26.82 -17.21 15.70
N LEU A 251 -26.95 -18.06 14.69
CA LEU A 251 -28.18 -18.25 13.92
C LEU A 251 -28.98 -19.41 14.51
N PRO A 252 -30.32 -19.33 14.50
CA PRO A 252 -31.16 -20.40 15.03
C PRO A 252 -30.92 -21.72 14.29
N ALA A 253 -31.16 -22.84 15.00
CA ALA A 253 -30.95 -24.18 14.47
C ALA A 253 -31.91 -24.52 13.32
N THR A 254 -33.04 -23.83 13.23
CA THR A 254 -34.01 -23.91 12.13
C THR A 254 -34.37 -22.49 11.72
N LEU A 255 -34.32 -22.22 10.42
CA LEU A 255 -34.74 -20.95 9.83
C LEU A 255 -36.18 -21.06 9.34
N VAL A 256 -36.83 -19.92 9.12
CA VAL A 256 -38.18 -19.94 8.56
C VAL A 256 -38.09 -20.57 7.17
N ARG A 257 -38.96 -21.55 6.88
CA ARG A 257 -38.93 -22.25 5.60
C ARG A 257 -39.15 -21.25 4.46
N GLY A 258 -38.18 -21.16 3.55
CA GLY A 258 -38.20 -20.21 2.44
C GLY A 258 -37.62 -18.83 2.75
N GLU A 259 -37.04 -18.63 3.94
CA GLU A 259 -36.29 -17.42 4.28
C GLU A 259 -35.16 -17.20 3.27
N ARG A 260 -35.15 -16.04 2.63
CA ARG A 260 -34.15 -15.64 1.64
C ARG A 260 -32.96 -15.01 2.35
N VAL A 261 -31.80 -15.60 2.15
CA VAL A 261 -30.53 -15.17 2.72
C VAL A 261 -29.58 -14.80 1.59
N LEU A 262 -29.10 -13.56 1.59
CA LEU A 262 -28.03 -13.13 0.71
C LEU A 262 -26.69 -13.32 1.42
N LEU A 263 -25.80 -14.11 0.81
CA LEU A 263 -24.43 -14.31 1.29
C LEU A 263 -23.43 -13.63 0.36
N LEU A 264 -22.85 -12.51 0.82
CA LEU A 264 -21.79 -11.79 0.12
C LEU A 264 -20.41 -12.27 0.60
N ARG A 265 -19.67 -12.93 -0.31
CA ARG A 265 -18.37 -13.55 0.01
C ARG A 265 -17.30 -13.32 -1.07
N ALA A 266 -16.06 -13.69 -0.77
CA ALA A 266 -14.98 -13.78 -1.76
C ALA A 266 -15.21 -14.94 -2.73
N ALA A 267 -14.72 -14.86 -3.97
CA ALA A 267 -14.86 -15.93 -4.97
C ALA A 267 -14.32 -17.30 -4.49
N ARG A 268 -13.23 -17.29 -3.71
CA ARG A 268 -12.68 -18.49 -3.06
C ARG A 268 -13.08 -18.50 -1.60
N ALA A 269 -14.20 -19.14 -1.27
CA ALA A 269 -14.69 -19.30 0.09
C ALA A 269 -15.20 -20.73 0.31
N ARG A 270 -15.21 -21.18 1.58
CA ARG A 270 -15.68 -22.52 1.96
C ARG A 270 -17.19 -22.66 1.78
N GLU A 271 -17.66 -23.84 1.37
CA GLU A 271 -19.10 -24.13 1.16
C GLU A 271 -19.87 -24.51 2.42
N LEU A 272 -19.18 -24.70 3.55
CA LEU A 272 -19.81 -25.09 4.82
C LEU A 272 -20.97 -24.15 5.23
N LEU A 273 -20.80 -22.84 5.07
CA LEU A 273 -21.80 -21.85 5.47
C LEU A 273 -23.07 -21.93 4.61
N PRO A 274 -23.03 -21.80 3.27
CA PRO A 274 -24.23 -21.89 2.45
C PRO A 274 -24.92 -23.24 2.55
N ASP A 275 -24.17 -24.35 2.61
CA ASP A 275 -24.77 -25.68 2.71
C ASP A 275 -25.50 -25.88 4.04
N THR A 276 -24.92 -25.42 5.15
CA THR A 276 -25.58 -25.49 6.46
C THR A 276 -26.84 -24.63 6.51
N LEU A 277 -26.81 -23.42 5.93
CA LEU A 277 -27.99 -22.54 5.89
C LEU A 277 -29.13 -23.14 5.08
N ARG A 278 -28.83 -23.79 3.94
CA ARG A 278 -29.81 -24.52 3.13
C ARG A 278 -30.41 -25.70 3.90
N LEU A 279 -29.57 -26.47 4.61
CA LEU A 279 -30.02 -27.58 5.47
C LEU A 279 -30.95 -27.09 6.59
N ARG A 280 -30.77 -25.86 7.08
CA ARG A 280 -31.65 -25.23 8.08
C ARG A 280 -32.95 -24.64 7.50
N GLY A 281 -33.20 -24.76 6.20
CA GLY A 281 -34.46 -24.40 5.54
C GLY A 281 -34.47 -23.06 4.79
N ALA A 282 -33.33 -22.38 4.68
CA ALA A 282 -33.21 -21.12 3.96
C ALA A 282 -32.95 -21.29 2.46
N GLN A 283 -33.40 -20.33 1.66
CA GLN A 283 -32.97 -20.13 0.28
C GLN A 283 -31.76 -19.20 0.30
N VAL A 284 -30.60 -19.70 -0.12
CA VAL A 284 -29.33 -18.98 0.00
C VAL A 284 -28.82 -18.58 -1.37
N ASP A 285 -28.85 -17.28 -1.63
CA ASP A 285 -28.24 -16.66 -2.80
C ASP A 285 -26.78 -16.32 -2.45
N VAL A 286 -25.85 -17.07 -3.04
CA VAL A 286 -24.42 -16.90 -2.81
C VAL A 286 -23.84 -16.03 -3.92
N VAL A 287 -23.38 -14.84 -3.55
CA VAL A 287 -22.89 -13.86 -4.51
C VAL A 287 -21.44 -13.49 -4.20
N THR A 288 -20.62 -13.53 -5.25
CA THR A 288 -19.23 -13.10 -5.19
C THR A 288 -19.19 -11.58 -5.13
N ALA A 289 -18.81 -11.03 -3.99
CA ALA A 289 -18.69 -9.59 -3.79
C ALA A 289 -17.36 -9.04 -4.34
N TYR A 290 -16.29 -9.84 -4.30
CA TYR A 290 -14.97 -9.46 -4.79
C TYR A 290 -14.11 -10.66 -5.17
N VAL A 291 -13.09 -10.39 -5.96
CA VAL A 291 -12.02 -11.34 -6.30
C VAL A 291 -10.69 -10.80 -5.81
N THR A 292 -9.84 -11.71 -5.38
CA THR A 292 -8.46 -11.41 -5.02
C THR A 292 -7.55 -11.75 -6.19
N THR A 293 -6.81 -10.77 -6.70
CA THR A 293 -5.89 -10.94 -7.83
C THR A 293 -4.49 -10.45 -7.47
N LEU A 294 -3.52 -10.69 -8.36
CA LEU A 294 -2.26 -9.97 -8.32
C LEU A 294 -2.50 -8.53 -8.76
N PRO A 295 -1.93 -7.54 -8.05
CA PRO A 295 -1.94 -6.16 -8.53
C PRO A 295 -1.11 -6.02 -9.80
N PRO A 296 -1.38 -4.99 -10.61
CA PRO A 296 -0.63 -4.76 -11.84
C PRO A 296 0.84 -4.38 -11.54
N PRO A 297 1.78 -4.68 -12.46
CA PRO A 297 3.23 -4.59 -12.22
C PRO A 297 3.72 -3.26 -11.63
N GLU A 298 3.17 -2.14 -12.07
CA GLU A 298 3.52 -0.80 -11.61
C GLU A 298 3.35 -0.61 -10.10
N GLN A 299 2.55 -1.46 -9.43
CA GLN A 299 2.34 -1.36 -7.99
C GLN A 299 3.42 -2.08 -7.17
N TRP A 300 4.11 -3.07 -7.73
CA TRP A 300 5.06 -3.91 -6.99
C TRP A 300 6.49 -3.92 -7.57
N GLN A 301 6.69 -3.42 -8.80
CA GLN A 301 7.97 -3.45 -9.49
C GLN A 301 9.09 -2.72 -8.73
N ALA A 302 8.80 -1.57 -8.12
CA ALA A 302 9.78 -0.84 -7.31
C ALA A 302 10.23 -1.65 -6.08
N GLY A 303 9.30 -2.31 -5.39
CA GLY A 303 9.62 -3.18 -4.26
C GLY A 303 10.43 -4.42 -4.67
N LEU A 304 10.12 -5.01 -5.83
CA LEU A 304 10.92 -6.10 -6.39
C LEU A 304 12.33 -5.66 -6.80
N ALA A 305 12.48 -4.45 -7.36
CA ALA A 305 13.77 -3.88 -7.69
C ALA A 305 14.64 -3.66 -6.43
N ALA A 306 14.05 -3.11 -5.36
CA ALA A 306 14.73 -2.95 -4.08
C ALA A 306 15.16 -4.31 -3.47
N LEU A 307 14.30 -5.33 -3.58
CA LEU A 307 14.62 -6.69 -3.13
C LEU A 307 15.81 -7.28 -3.92
N ARG A 308 15.80 -7.15 -5.25
CA ARG A 308 16.90 -7.60 -6.13
C ARG A 308 18.20 -6.84 -5.87
N ALA A 309 18.11 -5.56 -5.55
CA ALA A 309 19.26 -4.72 -5.20
C ALA A 309 19.79 -4.97 -3.77
N ARG A 310 19.24 -5.95 -3.03
CA ARG A 310 19.60 -6.25 -1.62
C ARG A 310 19.46 -5.04 -0.69
N GLN A 311 18.45 -4.22 -0.97
CA GLN A 311 18.12 -3.01 -0.21
C GLN A 311 16.95 -3.24 0.75
N VAL A 312 16.72 -4.48 1.18
CA VAL A 312 15.65 -4.86 2.09
C VAL A 312 16.29 -5.65 3.22
N ASP A 313 15.92 -5.36 4.46
CA ASP A 313 16.35 -6.07 5.67
C ASP A 313 15.32 -7.13 6.11
N ALA A 314 14.03 -6.83 5.90
CA ALA A 314 12.94 -7.72 6.27
C ALA A 314 11.76 -7.68 5.30
N VAL A 315 11.01 -8.78 5.20
CA VAL A 315 9.72 -8.87 4.49
C VAL A 315 8.63 -9.27 5.46
N LEU A 316 7.51 -8.55 5.42
CA LEU A 316 6.33 -8.82 6.25
C LEU A 316 5.22 -9.51 5.45
N PHE A 317 4.73 -10.63 5.96
CA PHE A 317 3.54 -11.33 5.47
C PHE A 317 2.42 -11.32 6.51
N THR A 318 1.25 -10.84 6.10
CA THR A 318 0.07 -10.73 7.01
C THR A 318 -1.05 -11.69 6.67
N SER A 319 -0.91 -12.46 5.59
CA SER A 319 -1.77 -13.59 5.28
C SER A 319 -1.02 -14.64 4.46
N ALA A 320 -1.48 -15.88 4.49
CA ALA A 320 -0.99 -16.93 3.59
C ALA A 320 -1.04 -16.49 2.12
N SER A 321 -2.15 -15.85 1.71
CA SER A 321 -2.30 -15.35 0.33
C SER A 321 -1.26 -14.30 -0.06
N THR A 322 -0.83 -13.43 0.87
CA THR A 322 0.24 -12.46 0.57
C THR A 322 1.57 -13.14 0.28
N ALA A 323 1.90 -14.23 0.98
CA ALA A 323 3.12 -15.03 0.75
C ALA A 323 3.05 -15.83 -0.56
N GLU A 324 1.92 -16.47 -0.83
CA GLU A 324 1.70 -17.21 -2.08
C GLU A 324 1.73 -16.30 -3.31
N HIS A 325 1.16 -15.10 -3.23
CA HIS A 325 1.19 -14.16 -4.32
C HIS A 325 2.58 -13.53 -4.49
N PHE A 326 3.28 -13.27 -3.39
CA PHE A 326 4.67 -12.85 -3.42
C PHE A 326 5.55 -13.86 -4.16
N SER A 327 5.40 -15.16 -3.87
CA SER A 327 6.18 -16.20 -4.56
C SER A 327 5.89 -16.28 -6.06
N ARG A 328 4.65 -16.01 -6.49
CA ARG A 328 4.32 -15.89 -7.92
C ARG A 328 4.95 -14.69 -8.58
N ILE A 329 5.01 -13.54 -7.90
CA ILE A 329 5.62 -12.32 -8.43
C ILE A 329 7.14 -12.50 -8.55
N VAL A 330 7.79 -13.03 -7.51
CA VAL A 330 9.25 -13.22 -7.48
C VAL A 330 9.70 -14.41 -8.34
N GLY A 331 8.88 -15.45 -8.43
CA GLY A 331 9.15 -16.62 -9.26
C GLY A 331 10.37 -17.42 -8.79
N ALA A 332 11.18 -17.87 -9.73
CA ALA A 332 12.32 -18.76 -9.48
C ALA A 332 13.41 -18.14 -8.58
N GLU A 333 13.47 -16.82 -8.49
CA GLU A 333 14.46 -16.08 -7.68
C GLU A 333 14.13 -16.08 -6.18
N LEU A 334 12.97 -16.62 -5.77
CA LEU A 334 12.44 -16.49 -4.41
C LEU A 334 13.44 -16.90 -3.34
N SER A 335 13.97 -18.13 -3.42
CA SER A 335 14.91 -18.65 -2.43
C SER A 335 16.19 -17.81 -2.36
N ALA A 336 16.75 -17.46 -3.53
CA ALA A 336 17.96 -16.66 -3.62
C ALA A 336 17.76 -15.26 -3.01
N LEU A 337 16.65 -14.59 -3.29
CA LEU A 337 16.39 -13.21 -2.84
C LEU A 337 16.04 -13.12 -1.35
N LEU A 338 15.41 -14.15 -0.77
CA LEU A 338 15.10 -14.17 0.66
C LEU A 338 16.19 -14.82 1.52
N THR A 339 17.21 -15.43 0.93
CA THR A 339 18.36 -15.94 1.69
C THR A 339 19.04 -14.78 2.42
N GLY A 340 19.20 -14.91 3.74
CA GLY A 340 19.77 -13.89 4.62
C GLY A 340 18.81 -12.75 5.00
N LEU A 341 17.56 -12.78 4.51
CA LEU A 341 16.55 -11.78 4.79
C LEU A 341 15.68 -12.18 5.98
N THR A 342 15.28 -11.22 6.81
CA THR A 342 14.34 -11.49 7.90
C THR A 342 12.93 -11.67 7.35
N VAL A 343 12.38 -12.88 7.45
CA VAL A 343 10.96 -13.14 7.09
C VAL A 343 10.11 -13.10 8.34
N ALA A 344 9.13 -12.19 8.36
CA ALA A 344 8.16 -12.09 9.44
C ALA A 344 6.75 -12.47 8.96
N ALA A 345 6.06 -13.28 9.74
CA ALA A 345 4.69 -13.70 9.50
C ALA A 345 3.80 -13.28 10.67
N ILE A 346 2.62 -12.72 10.42
CA ILE A 346 1.71 -12.24 11.49
C ILE A 346 1.21 -13.35 12.42
N GLY A 347 1.25 -14.62 11.99
CA GLY A 347 0.71 -15.74 12.76
C GLY A 347 0.96 -17.10 12.14
N PRO A 348 0.53 -18.18 12.80
CA PRO A 348 0.96 -19.56 12.50
C PRO A 348 0.53 -20.05 11.12
N ILE A 349 -0.66 -19.66 10.64
CA ILE A 349 -1.14 -20.05 9.30
C ILE A 349 -0.28 -19.40 8.21
N THR A 350 0.04 -18.11 8.37
CA THR A 350 0.92 -17.39 7.44
C THR A 350 2.34 -17.94 7.50
N ALA A 351 2.84 -18.26 8.70
CA ALA A 351 4.16 -18.86 8.86
C ALA A 351 4.24 -20.25 8.20
N ALA A 352 3.19 -21.07 8.33
CA ALA A 352 3.11 -22.37 7.65
C ALA A 352 3.11 -22.21 6.12
N ALA A 353 2.38 -21.23 5.57
CA ALA A 353 2.41 -20.93 4.14
C ALA A 353 3.80 -20.49 3.66
N CYS A 354 4.51 -19.66 4.43
CA CYS A 354 5.88 -19.27 4.12
C CYS A 354 6.82 -20.48 4.10
N ARG A 355 6.72 -21.38 5.10
CA ARG A 355 7.52 -22.61 5.16
C ARG A 355 7.23 -23.57 4.01
N ALA A 356 5.96 -23.68 3.59
CA ALA A 356 5.58 -24.47 2.42
C ALA A 356 6.20 -23.95 1.11
N LEU A 357 6.55 -22.66 1.07
CA LEU A 357 7.28 -22.03 -0.04
C LEU A 357 8.82 -22.15 0.11
N GLY A 358 9.31 -22.89 1.11
CA GLY A 358 10.74 -23.04 1.40
C GLY A 358 11.37 -21.87 2.15
N LEU A 359 10.56 -20.95 2.72
CA LEU A 359 11.05 -19.79 3.46
C LEU A 359 11.25 -20.12 4.94
N THR A 360 12.34 -19.60 5.52
CA THR A 360 12.57 -19.65 6.97
C THR A 360 11.95 -18.43 7.64
N VAL A 361 10.91 -18.64 8.45
CA VAL A 361 10.24 -17.57 9.19
C VAL A 361 10.99 -17.30 10.48
N ALA A 362 11.63 -16.13 10.56
CA ALA A 362 12.40 -15.69 11.72
C ALA A 362 11.52 -15.05 12.80
N VAL A 363 10.43 -14.39 12.40
CA VAL A 363 9.56 -13.62 13.30
C VAL A 363 8.11 -14.08 13.15
N SER A 364 7.49 -14.48 14.27
CA SER A 364 6.05 -14.75 14.35
C SER A 364 5.57 -14.36 15.75
N PRO A 365 4.76 -13.29 15.90
CA PRO A 365 4.33 -12.81 17.21
C PRO A 365 3.32 -13.77 17.88
N PRO A 366 3.22 -13.76 19.22
CA PRO A 366 2.22 -14.54 19.94
C PRO A 366 0.79 -14.01 19.73
N SER A 367 0.65 -12.70 19.51
CA SER A 367 -0.62 -12.05 19.15
C SER A 367 -0.63 -11.71 17.66
N PHE A 368 -1.71 -12.06 16.96
CA PHE A 368 -1.79 -11.96 15.50
C PHE A 368 -2.24 -10.57 15.02
N THR A 369 -1.64 -9.52 15.56
CA THR A 369 -1.97 -8.12 15.26
C THR A 369 -0.79 -7.41 14.62
N LEU A 370 -1.05 -6.33 13.89
CA LEU A 370 0.01 -5.51 13.27
C LEU A 370 0.99 -4.92 14.31
N PRO A 371 0.54 -4.31 15.42
CA PRO A 371 1.46 -3.81 16.44
C PRO A 371 2.34 -4.91 17.05
N ALA A 372 1.78 -6.10 17.28
CA ALA A 372 2.54 -7.23 17.81
C ALA A 372 3.58 -7.76 16.82
N LEU A 373 3.25 -7.81 15.52
CA LEU A 373 4.21 -8.17 14.47
C LEU A 373 5.38 -7.20 14.42
N VAL A 374 5.12 -5.90 14.47
CA VAL A 374 6.16 -4.87 14.44
C VAL A 374 7.02 -4.92 15.70
N ALA A 375 6.43 -5.09 16.89
CA ALA A 375 7.17 -5.24 18.13
C ALA A 375 8.05 -6.51 18.14
N ALA A 376 7.56 -7.63 17.59
CA ALA A 376 8.35 -8.86 17.48
C ALA A 376 9.53 -8.68 16.49
N LEU A 377 9.34 -7.91 15.42
CA LEU A 377 10.41 -7.57 14.50
C LEU A 377 11.49 -6.69 15.17
N GLU A 378 11.06 -5.70 15.96
CA GLU A 378 11.96 -4.84 16.75
C GLU A 378 12.79 -5.66 17.74
N GLN A 379 12.18 -6.61 18.45
CA GLN A 379 12.89 -7.54 19.34
C GLN A 379 13.91 -8.39 18.58
N HIS A 380 13.54 -8.88 17.38
CA HIS A 380 14.45 -9.66 16.55
C HIS A 380 15.70 -8.87 16.15
N PHE A 381 15.52 -7.63 15.68
CA PHE A 381 16.65 -6.76 15.33
C PHE A 381 17.41 -6.21 16.53
N SER A 382 16.84 -6.24 17.74
CA SER A 382 17.57 -5.95 18.98
C SER A 382 18.54 -7.07 19.35
N ALA A 383 18.13 -8.33 19.12
CA ALA A 383 18.92 -9.51 19.44
C ALA A 383 20.03 -9.79 18.42
N CYS A 384 19.86 -9.33 17.19
CA CYS A 384 20.91 -9.31 16.17
C CYS A 384 21.70 -8.00 16.30
N GLU A 385 22.87 -8.02 16.95
CA GLU A 385 23.76 -6.85 17.04
C GLU A 385 23.87 -6.11 15.69
N PRO A 386 23.88 -4.76 15.67
CA PRO A 386 24.07 -4.02 14.44
C PRO A 386 25.50 -4.27 13.93
N THR A 387 25.62 -5.01 12.82
CA THR A 387 26.83 -4.97 11.99
C THR A 387 26.90 -3.59 11.34
N VAL A 388 27.44 -2.61 12.07
CA VAL A 388 27.83 -1.32 11.51
C VAL A 388 28.90 -1.61 10.45
N PRO A 389 28.73 -1.20 9.18
CA PRO A 389 29.83 -1.23 8.23
C PRO A 389 30.90 -0.28 8.77
N SER A 390 32.04 -0.82 9.15
CA SER A 390 33.24 -0.06 9.46
C SER A 390 33.59 0.79 8.23
N VAL A 391 33.18 2.05 8.23
CA VAL A 391 33.77 3.07 7.34
C VAL A 391 35.19 3.27 7.85
N ALA A 392 36.13 2.57 7.21
CA ALA A 392 37.55 2.81 7.39
C ALA A 392 37.82 4.28 7.04
N ARG A 393 38.07 5.09 8.08
CA ARG A 393 38.72 6.38 7.94
C ARG A 393 40.17 6.10 7.56
N ALA A 394 40.50 6.22 6.28
CA ALA A 394 41.88 6.38 5.85
C ALA A 394 42.19 7.88 5.83
N HIS A 395 43.18 8.24 6.64
CA HIS A 395 43.84 9.53 6.71
C HIS A 395 44.61 9.87 5.43
#